data_AF-A0A1A7KHM8-F1
#
_entry.id   AF-A0A1A7KHM8-F1
#
_cell.length_a   1.000
_cell.length_b   1.000
_cell.length_c   1.000
_cell.angle_alpha   90.00
_cell.angle_beta   90.00
_cell.angle_gamma   90.00
#
_symmetry.space_group_name_H-M   'P 1'
#
loop_
_entity.id
_entity.type
_entity.pdbx_description
1 polymer ?
#
loop_
_entity_poly.entity_id
_entity_poly.type
_entity_poly.pdbx_seq_one_letter_code
_entity_poly.pdbx_strand_id
1 'polypeptide(L)'
;MKNINVFGYATFGTPNGFTQSCIYGNKNLEKALKTFDLKTDAIQLLSPNDRIYSIRKEGIADKFIISYSVYTYAKEKNSNRSGTFIGTSLVFTNEILPENLILSSLHDVHQRLKNNNVSNNILTINHSKDFNIENIFSKDFEKLEHQTHQLNVLEWENSGKNLVVFIPKFGNNEIQNLFKKSFELLPKYDTIFFIDSKEIAEFVSQKRLFRIIDKNGLDQEIQILEEERKQKITNAISRLEREKEKLEEEQKKELDNLKKQIAQGEQKHSENQKKIEESKSNLTSLDHHYNNFSNKIPALVSALNSGKHLEEVTHSFKQLEREFNDEKRKLRTSLQISSLSNSDANNRVSPYSNPYQRDSNDRSTERSTERSDKNRNFGTLAIISIIINLLFVGGTTYFYFMHYEEVKEMVPQEIITEEPTIEKNTDVAESKLNPLPNDFAKDENNKKLILDLLVENNTNIEKTVELIFEKNKIIKDVYQFQKDDYAEELIKQNPGAFGSNKILQKKDSLLKIPFFLLR
;
A
#
# COMPACT_ATOMS: atom_id res chain seq x y z
N MET A 1 -17.10 -0.71 26.19
CA MET A 1 -17.79 -0.27 24.96
C MET A 1 -18.73 -1.39 24.54
N LYS A 2 -19.92 -1.10 24.02
CA LYS A 2 -20.81 -2.12 23.47
C LYS A 2 -20.18 -2.66 22.17
N ASN A 3 -20.06 -3.98 22.04
CA ASN A 3 -19.48 -4.61 20.85
C ASN A 3 -20.55 -4.81 19.78
N ILE A 4 -21.83 -4.80 20.18
CA ILE A 4 -23.00 -4.84 19.31
C ILE A 4 -23.63 -3.44 19.26
N ASN A 5 -23.81 -2.94 18.05
CA ASN A 5 -24.45 -1.66 17.77
C ASN A 5 -25.59 -1.90 16.78
N VAL A 6 -26.64 -1.10 16.84
CA VAL A 6 -27.79 -1.22 15.93
C VAL A 6 -28.05 0.11 15.28
N PHE A 7 -28.14 0.08 13.96
CA PHE A 7 -28.44 1.23 13.13
C PHE A 7 -29.80 1.07 12.48
N GLY A 8 -30.61 2.12 12.55
CA GLY A 8 -31.82 2.29 11.75
C GLY A 8 -31.58 3.35 10.68
N TYR A 9 -32.08 3.12 9.48
CA TYR A 9 -31.93 4.06 8.37
C TYR A 9 -33.06 3.92 7.35
N ALA A 10 -33.30 5.00 6.60
CA ALA A 10 -34.27 5.00 5.52
C ALA A 10 -34.01 6.14 4.54
N THR A 11 -34.72 6.10 3.42
CA THR A 11 -34.77 7.17 2.42
C THR A 11 -36.00 8.04 2.63
N PHE A 12 -35.80 9.34 2.89
CA PHE A 12 -36.86 10.27 3.31
C PHE A 12 -37.21 11.35 2.29
N GLY A 13 -36.56 11.37 1.12
CA GLY A 13 -36.78 12.39 0.09
C GLY A 13 -36.20 13.76 0.44
N THR A 14 -36.37 14.74 -0.44
CA THR A 14 -35.83 16.10 -0.26
C THR A 14 -36.53 16.83 0.91
N PRO A 15 -35.79 17.55 1.78
CA PRO A 15 -34.34 17.82 1.74
C PRO A 15 -33.46 16.76 2.40
N ASN A 16 -34.03 15.78 3.10
CA ASN A 16 -33.29 14.91 4.01
C ASN A 16 -32.52 13.76 3.32
N GLY A 17 -32.97 13.29 2.15
CA GLY A 17 -32.35 12.21 1.40
C GLY A 17 -32.27 10.90 2.21
N PHE A 18 -31.14 10.19 2.11
CA PHE A 18 -30.83 9.04 2.95
C PHE A 18 -30.24 9.51 4.29
N THR A 19 -30.77 8.99 5.40
CA THR A 19 -30.18 9.23 6.73
C THR A 19 -30.12 7.95 7.56
N GLN A 20 -29.11 7.85 8.43
CA GLN A 20 -28.91 6.74 9.36
C GLN A 20 -28.68 7.25 10.77
N SER A 21 -29.15 6.48 11.77
CA SER A 21 -28.97 6.77 13.19
C SER A 21 -28.67 5.49 13.97
N CYS A 22 -27.79 5.60 14.96
CA CYS A 22 -27.48 4.54 15.91
C CYS A 22 -28.58 4.51 16.96
N ILE A 23 -29.44 3.49 16.88
CA ILE A 23 -30.58 3.29 17.77
C ILE A 23 -30.22 2.47 19.01
N TYR A 24 -29.07 1.78 19.00
CA TYR A 24 -28.49 1.10 20.17
C TYR A 24 -26.97 1.03 20.05
N GLY A 25 -26.25 1.25 21.16
CA GLY A 25 -24.80 1.15 21.20
C GLY A 25 -24.09 2.50 21.14
N ASN A 26 -22.98 2.53 20.41
CA ASN A 26 -22.07 3.67 20.32
C ASN A 26 -22.46 4.63 19.20
N LYS A 27 -23.00 5.80 19.57
CA LYS A 27 -23.39 6.87 18.61
C LYS A 27 -22.22 7.46 17.83
N ASN A 28 -20.99 7.39 18.34
CA ASN A 28 -19.82 7.92 17.63
C ASN A 28 -19.57 7.18 16.31
N LEU A 29 -20.08 5.94 16.16
CA LEU A 29 -20.00 5.18 14.92
C LEU A 29 -20.84 5.78 13.80
N GLU A 30 -21.85 6.61 14.07
CA GLU A 30 -22.67 7.27 13.04
C GLU A 30 -21.83 8.13 12.08
N LYS A 31 -20.80 8.80 12.60
CA LYS A 31 -19.91 9.66 11.80
C LYS A 31 -18.75 8.89 11.19
N ALA A 32 -18.42 7.72 11.72
CA ALA A 32 -17.26 6.94 11.30
C ALA A 32 -17.61 5.91 10.22
N LEU A 33 -18.78 5.27 10.33
CA LEU A 33 -19.25 4.29 9.36
C LEU A 33 -19.69 4.99 8.08
N LYS A 34 -19.34 4.38 6.95
CA LYS A 34 -19.92 4.77 5.66
C LYS A 34 -21.43 4.51 5.70
N THR A 35 -22.17 5.20 4.83
CA THR A 35 -23.62 5.07 4.79
C THR A 35 -24.06 3.65 4.42
N PHE A 36 -25.18 3.21 4.99
CA PHE A 36 -25.86 1.97 4.61
C PHE A 36 -26.77 2.15 3.38
N ASP A 37 -26.65 3.27 2.67
CA ASP A 37 -27.49 3.59 1.53
C ASP A 37 -27.37 2.51 0.44
N LEU A 38 -28.51 2.03 -0.04
CA LEU A 38 -28.53 1.22 -1.25
C LEU A 38 -28.28 2.23 -2.37
N LYS A 39 -27.11 2.16 -3.00
CA LYS A 39 -26.81 2.91 -4.22
C LYS A 39 -27.91 2.58 -5.25
N THR A 40 -28.98 3.37 -5.29
CA THR A 40 -30.25 3.03 -5.98
C THR A 40 -30.09 2.86 -7.49
N ASP A 41 -28.99 3.38 -8.04
CA ASP A 41 -28.51 3.17 -9.40
C ASP A 41 -27.94 1.76 -9.63
N ALA A 42 -27.44 1.10 -8.60
CA ALA A 42 -26.83 -0.23 -8.64
C ALA A 42 -27.76 -1.35 -8.13
N ILE A 43 -28.52 -1.11 -7.07
CA ILE A 43 -29.49 -2.06 -6.50
C ILE A 43 -30.64 -1.30 -5.85
N GLN A 44 -31.88 -1.74 -6.07
CA GLN A 44 -33.05 -1.09 -5.50
C GLN A 44 -34.16 -2.10 -5.17
N LEU A 45 -34.97 -1.77 -4.17
CA LEU A 45 -36.21 -2.47 -3.84
C LEU A 45 -37.33 -1.96 -4.76
N LEU A 46 -38.00 -2.87 -5.47
CA LEU A 46 -38.97 -2.53 -6.53
C LEU A 46 -40.41 -2.74 -6.08
N SER A 47 -40.63 -3.71 -5.18
CA SER A 47 -41.94 -4.15 -4.74
C SER A 47 -42.09 -4.18 -3.21
N PRO A 48 -43.30 -4.04 -2.65
CA PRO A 48 -43.54 -4.02 -1.20
C PRO A 48 -43.05 -5.26 -0.43
N ASN A 49 -43.02 -6.41 -1.09
CA ASN A 49 -42.59 -7.68 -0.53
C ASN A 49 -41.10 -7.95 -0.73
N ASP A 50 -40.40 -7.08 -1.46
CA ASP A 50 -38.97 -7.24 -1.69
C ASP A 50 -38.19 -7.02 -0.40
N ARG A 51 -37.10 -7.76 -0.30
CA ARG A 51 -36.12 -7.63 0.77
C ARG A 51 -34.73 -7.90 0.24
N ILE A 52 -33.77 -7.20 0.81
CA ILE A 52 -32.36 -7.42 0.54
C ILE A 52 -31.70 -7.66 1.89
N TYR A 53 -30.90 -8.72 1.98
CA TYR A 53 -29.98 -8.90 3.09
C TYR A 53 -28.59 -8.50 2.65
N SER A 54 -27.74 -8.05 3.56
CA SER A 54 -26.32 -7.91 3.25
C SER A 54 -25.43 -8.20 4.44
N ILE A 55 -24.20 -8.57 4.12
CA ILE A 55 -23.07 -8.57 5.05
C ILE A 55 -22.00 -7.64 4.49
N ARG A 56 -21.41 -6.84 5.37
CA ARG A 56 -20.44 -5.82 5.00
C ARG A 56 -19.28 -5.82 5.96
N LYS A 57 -18.06 -5.73 5.45
CA LYS A 57 -16.86 -5.45 6.24
C LYS A 57 -16.43 -3.99 6.10
N GLU A 58 -15.91 -3.44 7.18
CA GLU A 58 -15.24 -2.13 7.19
C GLU A 58 -14.08 -2.13 8.20
N GLY A 59 -12.93 -1.60 7.80
CA GLY A 59 -11.82 -1.31 8.71
C GLY A 59 -11.83 0.16 9.14
N ILE A 60 -11.89 0.43 10.45
CA ILE A 60 -11.87 1.79 11.01
C ILE A 60 -10.88 1.85 12.19
N ALA A 61 -9.80 2.62 12.06
CA ALA A 61 -8.84 2.91 13.14
C ALA A 61 -8.46 1.65 13.95
N ASP A 62 -7.92 0.64 13.25
CA ASP A 62 -7.49 -0.66 13.77
C ASP A 62 -8.60 -1.54 14.36
N LYS A 63 -9.87 -1.21 14.08
CA LYS A 63 -11.04 -2.03 14.42
C LYS A 63 -11.61 -2.66 13.17
N PHE A 64 -11.95 -3.94 13.29
CA PHE A 64 -12.70 -4.66 12.28
C PHE A 64 -14.18 -4.56 12.60
N ILE A 65 -14.94 -4.06 11.64
CA ILE A 65 -16.37 -3.90 11.76
C ILE A 65 -17.06 -4.80 10.75
N ILE A 66 -18.04 -5.55 11.23
CA ILE A 66 -18.90 -6.37 10.38
C ILE A 66 -20.34 -5.95 10.62
N SER A 67 -21.03 -5.61 9.54
CA SER A 67 -22.41 -5.19 9.57
C SER A 67 -23.28 -6.18 8.83
N TYR A 68 -24.38 -6.57 9.46
CA TYR A 68 -25.44 -7.38 8.86
C TYR A 68 -26.66 -6.52 8.69
N SER A 69 -27.13 -6.38 7.47
CA SER A 69 -28.21 -5.48 7.14
C SER A 69 -29.41 -6.23 6.58
N VAL A 70 -30.58 -5.69 6.84
CA VAL A 70 -31.81 -6.03 6.12
C VAL A 70 -32.46 -4.73 5.64
N TYR A 71 -32.92 -4.77 4.39
CA TYR A 71 -33.59 -3.67 3.72
C TYR A 71 -34.96 -4.18 3.28
N THR A 72 -36.01 -3.41 3.53
CA THR A 72 -37.34 -3.68 2.98
C THR A 72 -37.97 -2.42 2.41
N TYR A 73 -38.89 -2.61 1.47
CA TYR A 73 -39.59 -1.51 0.83
C TYR A 73 -40.33 -0.63 1.85
N ALA A 74 -40.13 0.68 1.72
CA ALA A 74 -40.91 1.70 2.41
C ALA A 74 -40.85 2.99 1.59
N LYS A 75 -42.03 3.46 1.16
CA LYS A 75 -42.20 4.66 0.36
C LYS A 75 -41.99 5.91 1.21
N GLU A 76 -41.24 6.86 0.70
CA GLU A 76 -41.11 8.17 1.33
C GLU A 76 -42.43 8.95 1.23
N LYS A 77 -42.69 9.87 2.18
CA LYS A 77 -43.92 10.66 2.15
C LYS A 77 -43.94 11.57 0.93
N ASN A 78 -45.11 11.66 0.29
CA ASN A 78 -45.39 12.65 -0.77
C ASN A 78 -44.51 12.57 -2.02
N SER A 79 -43.85 11.43 -2.29
CA SER A 79 -43.04 11.25 -3.49
C SER A 79 -43.36 9.95 -4.20
N ASN A 80 -43.15 9.92 -5.51
CA ASN A 80 -43.28 8.72 -6.33
C ASN A 80 -41.93 8.11 -6.73
N ARG A 81 -40.84 8.54 -6.08
CA ARG A 81 -39.50 7.99 -6.31
C ARG A 81 -39.46 6.48 -6.00
N SER A 82 -38.95 5.71 -6.94
CA SER A 82 -38.68 4.28 -6.79
C SER A 82 -37.42 4.02 -5.96
N GLY A 83 -37.28 2.81 -5.41
CA GLY A 83 -36.07 2.42 -4.67
C GLY A 83 -35.95 3.03 -3.28
N THR A 84 -37.06 3.53 -2.71
CA THR A 84 -37.14 4.00 -1.32
C THR A 84 -37.30 2.82 -0.38
N PHE A 85 -36.64 2.88 0.79
CA PHE A 85 -36.58 1.76 1.71
C PHE A 85 -36.43 2.20 3.17
N ILE A 86 -36.70 1.25 4.05
CA ILE A 86 -36.29 1.26 5.45
C ILE A 86 -35.37 0.06 5.69
N GLY A 87 -34.35 0.24 6.50
CA GLY A 87 -33.43 -0.83 6.85
C GLY A 87 -32.89 -0.76 8.26
N THR A 88 -32.26 -1.86 8.63
CA THR A 88 -31.69 -2.07 9.95
C THR A 88 -30.37 -2.81 9.79
N SER A 89 -29.34 -2.40 10.53
CA SER A 89 -28.07 -3.11 10.59
C SER A 89 -27.68 -3.45 12.02
N LEU A 90 -27.27 -4.71 12.24
CA LEU A 90 -26.48 -5.11 13.39
C LEU A 90 -25.00 -4.93 13.05
N VAL A 91 -24.30 -4.13 13.84
CA VAL A 91 -22.92 -3.72 13.59
C VAL A 91 -22.05 -4.21 14.74
N PHE A 92 -21.14 -5.11 14.43
CA PHE A 92 -20.25 -5.73 15.38
C PHE A 92 -18.83 -5.16 15.27
N THR A 93 -18.19 -4.91 16.41
CA THR A 93 -16.81 -4.40 16.48
C THR A 93 -15.90 -5.46 17.10
N ASN A 94 -14.90 -5.94 16.35
CA ASN A 94 -13.89 -6.94 16.74
C ASN A 94 -14.40 -8.32 17.20
N GLU A 95 -15.68 -8.44 17.50
CA GLU A 95 -16.34 -9.67 17.91
C GLU A 95 -17.56 -9.92 17.04
N ILE A 96 -18.19 -11.09 17.18
CA ILE A 96 -19.38 -11.43 16.44
C ILE A 96 -20.23 -12.46 17.16
N LEU A 97 -21.54 -12.47 16.87
CA LEU A 97 -22.48 -13.51 17.33
C LEU A 97 -22.54 -14.71 16.37
N PRO A 98 -22.97 -15.88 16.85
CA PRO A 98 -23.45 -16.96 15.97
C PRO A 98 -24.52 -16.51 14.97
N GLU A 99 -24.48 -17.01 13.73
CA GLU A 99 -25.31 -16.52 12.62
C GLU A 99 -26.82 -16.67 12.85
N ASN A 100 -27.23 -17.69 13.61
CA ASN A 100 -28.62 -17.88 13.99
C ASN A 100 -29.13 -16.73 14.87
N LEU A 101 -28.32 -16.28 15.83
CA LEU A 101 -28.63 -15.18 16.74
C LEU A 101 -28.57 -13.83 16.02
N ILE A 102 -27.64 -13.67 15.07
CA ILE A 102 -27.58 -12.49 14.20
C ILE A 102 -28.89 -12.37 13.42
N LEU A 103 -29.29 -13.42 12.71
CA LEU A 103 -30.47 -13.35 11.86
C LEU A 103 -31.75 -13.13 12.66
N SER A 104 -31.94 -13.86 13.76
CA SER A 104 -33.14 -13.69 14.61
C SER A 104 -33.22 -12.28 15.18
N SER A 105 -32.11 -11.76 15.72
CA SER A 105 -32.07 -10.43 16.32
C SER A 105 -32.25 -9.33 15.27
N LEU A 106 -31.62 -9.48 14.10
CA LEU A 106 -31.75 -8.54 12.98
C LEU A 106 -33.20 -8.48 12.49
N HIS A 107 -33.84 -9.63 12.32
CA HIS A 107 -35.22 -9.70 11.87
C HIS A 107 -36.18 -9.12 12.91
N ASP A 108 -36.06 -9.51 14.18
CA ASP A 108 -36.94 -9.03 15.26
C ASP A 108 -36.89 -7.51 15.41
N VAL A 109 -35.67 -6.95 15.46
CA VAL A 109 -35.46 -5.50 15.54
C VAL A 109 -36.01 -4.81 14.30
N HIS A 110 -35.73 -5.33 13.11
CA HIS A 110 -36.19 -4.71 11.86
C HIS A 110 -37.71 -4.70 11.74
N GLN A 111 -38.39 -5.81 12.07
CA GLN A 111 -39.85 -5.90 12.02
C GLN A 111 -40.49 -4.89 12.96
N ARG A 112 -39.97 -4.77 14.19
CA ARG A 112 -40.48 -3.79 15.16
C ARG A 112 -40.22 -2.35 14.72
N LEU A 113 -39.01 -2.06 14.22
CA LEU A 113 -38.67 -0.75 13.67
C LEU A 113 -39.62 -0.39 12.52
N LYS A 114 -39.86 -1.31 11.58
CA LYS A 114 -40.78 -1.13 10.45
C LYS A 114 -42.20 -0.89 10.94
N ASN A 115 -42.73 -1.74 11.81
CA ASN A 115 -44.10 -1.62 12.31
C ASN A 115 -44.37 -0.31 13.05
N ASN A 116 -43.37 0.21 13.77
CA ASN A 116 -43.49 1.47 14.50
C ASN A 116 -43.44 2.70 13.59
N ASN A 117 -42.83 2.60 12.41
CA ASN A 117 -42.44 3.76 11.58
C ASN A 117 -42.95 3.71 10.14
N VAL A 118 -43.67 2.65 9.76
CA VAL A 118 -44.23 2.47 8.42
C VAL A 118 -45.71 2.10 8.54
N SER A 119 -46.56 2.85 7.84
CA SER A 119 -48.00 2.57 7.73
C SER A 119 -48.39 2.50 6.26
N ASN A 120 -49.07 1.43 5.86
CA ASN A 120 -49.45 1.17 4.46
C ASN A 120 -48.26 1.28 3.48
N ASN A 121 -47.09 0.74 3.88
CA ASN A 121 -45.82 0.83 3.15
C ASN A 121 -45.27 2.26 2.97
N ILE A 122 -45.76 3.25 3.73
CA ILE A 122 -45.29 4.64 3.69
C ILE A 122 -44.63 4.98 5.03
N LEU A 123 -43.45 5.60 5.00
CA LEU A 123 -42.76 6.09 6.18
C LEU A 123 -43.61 7.15 6.90
N THR A 124 -43.80 7.00 8.22
CA THR A 124 -44.59 7.93 9.05
C THR A 124 -43.75 9.07 9.62
N ILE A 125 -42.44 9.07 9.38
CA ILE A 125 -41.47 10.07 9.86
C ILE A 125 -40.64 10.60 8.68
N ASN A 126 -39.86 11.66 8.92
CA ASN A 126 -39.10 12.35 7.86
C ASN A 126 -37.56 12.27 8.06
N HIS A 127 -37.06 11.73 9.18
CA HIS A 127 -35.63 11.63 9.45
C HIS A 127 -35.33 10.43 10.38
N SER A 128 -34.15 9.80 10.25
CA SER A 128 -33.79 8.61 11.04
C SER A 128 -33.68 8.87 12.56
N LYS A 129 -33.32 10.10 12.96
CA LYS A 129 -33.34 10.52 14.37
C LYS A 129 -34.73 10.50 15.00
N ASP A 130 -35.78 10.55 14.18
CA ASP A 130 -37.17 10.59 14.63
C ASP A 130 -37.80 9.19 14.67
N PHE A 131 -37.01 8.12 14.49
CA PHE A 131 -37.52 6.76 14.59
C PHE A 131 -38.18 6.55 15.96
N ASN A 132 -39.42 6.07 15.96
CA ASN A 132 -40.05 5.55 17.15
C ASN A 132 -39.37 4.23 17.53
N ILE A 133 -38.46 4.33 18.51
CA ILE A 133 -37.64 3.23 19.02
C ILE A 133 -38.25 2.49 20.22
N GLU A 134 -39.50 2.80 20.60
CA GLU A 134 -40.15 2.16 21.73
C GLU A 134 -40.37 0.66 21.46
N ASN A 135 -40.01 -0.16 22.46
CA ASN A 135 -40.20 -1.61 22.45
C ASN A 135 -39.54 -2.36 21.27
N ILE A 136 -38.57 -1.74 20.58
CA ILE A 136 -37.83 -2.39 19.48
C ILE A 136 -36.96 -3.54 19.98
N PHE A 137 -36.25 -3.34 21.10
CA PHE A 137 -35.35 -4.35 21.64
C PHE A 137 -36.10 -5.32 22.56
N SER A 138 -35.77 -6.61 22.48
CA SER A 138 -36.24 -7.58 23.46
C SER A 138 -35.58 -7.31 24.82
N LYS A 139 -36.24 -7.72 25.92
CA LYS A 139 -35.69 -7.55 27.28
C LYS A 139 -34.32 -8.20 27.46
N ASP A 140 -34.03 -9.22 26.66
CA ASP A 140 -32.80 -10.00 26.71
C ASP A 140 -31.77 -9.57 25.65
N PHE A 141 -32.03 -8.52 24.85
CA PHE A 141 -31.13 -8.09 23.79
C PHE A 141 -29.72 -7.76 24.31
N GLU A 142 -29.61 -7.16 25.50
CA GLU A 142 -28.31 -6.84 26.09
C GLU A 142 -27.49 -8.09 26.48
N LYS A 143 -28.16 -9.23 26.72
CA LYS A 143 -27.49 -10.49 27.05
C LYS A 143 -26.72 -11.08 25.87
N LEU A 144 -27.00 -10.61 24.65
CA LEU A 144 -26.29 -11.05 23.44
C LEU A 144 -24.79 -10.68 23.49
N GLU A 145 -24.42 -9.59 24.17
CA GLU A 145 -23.02 -9.19 24.34
C GLU A 145 -22.17 -10.26 25.06
N HIS A 146 -22.80 -11.18 25.81
CA HIS A 146 -22.10 -12.29 26.49
C HIS A 146 -21.96 -13.55 25.63
N GLN A 147 -22.53 -13.55 24.42
CA GLN A 147 -22.52 -14.68 23.49
C GLN A 147 -21.66 -14.40 22.26
N THR A 148 -20.95 -13.28 22.25
CA THR A 148 -20.01 -12.92 21.19
C THR A 148 -18.72 -13.72 21.31
N HIS A 149 -18.03 -13.88 20.19
CA HIS A 149 -16.68 -14.43 20.12
C HIS A 149 -15.79 -13.52 19.28
N GLN A 150 -14.48 -13.55 19.55
CA GLN A 150 -13.52 -12.71 18.84
C GLN A 150 -13.44 -13.10 17.36
N LEU A 151 -13.36 -12.09 16.51
CA LEU A 151 -13.12 -12.27 15.08
C LEU A 151 -11.63 -12.54 14.85
N ASN A 152 -11.30 -13.79 14.52
CA ASN A 152 -9.98 -14.15 14.02
C ASN A 152 -9.87 -13.79 12.53
N VAL A 153 -9.74 -12.50 12.27
CA VAL A 153 -9.68 -11.96 10.91
C VAL A 153 -8.25 -11.52 10.60
N LEU A 154 -7.66 -12.13 9.55
CA LEU A 154 -6.44 -11.62 8.91
C LEU A 154 -6.74 -10.27 8.27
N GLU A 155 -5.79 -9.32 8.33
CA GLU A 155 -5.88 -7.97 7.76
C GLU A 155 -6.73 -7.91 6.47
N TRP A 156 -7.97 -7.43 6.61
CA TRP A 156 -8.86 -7.21 5.49
C TRP A 156 -8.64 -5.81 4.94
N GLU A 157 -8.10 -5.73 3.73
CA GLU A 157 -8.08 -4.48 2.98
C GLU A 157 -9.47 -4.20 2.37
N ASN A 158 -9.88 -2.93 2.38
CA ASN A 158 -11.09 -2.51 1.67
C ASN A 158 -10.86 -2.66 0.16
N SER A 159 -11.59 -3.58 -0.46
CA SER A 159 -11.51 -3.92 -1.87
C SER A 159 -12.27 -2.95 -2.79
N GLY A 160 -13.24 -2.20 -2.24
CA GLY A 160 -14.22 -1.41 -2.99
C GLY A 160 -15.23 -2.23 -3.80
N LYS A 161 -15.16 -3.57 -3.76
CA LYS A 161 -15.95 -4.47 -4.60
C LYS A 161 -17.21 -4.92 -3.88
N ASN A 162 -18.32 -4.96 -4.61
CA ASN A 162 -19.58 -5.49 -4.11
C ASN A 162 -20.04 -6.68 -4.94
N LEU A 163 -20.68 -7.64 -4.28
CA LEU A 163 -21.24 -8.84 -4.87
C LEU A 163 -22.75 -8.90 -4.60
N VAL A 164 -23.53 -9.32 -5.57
CA VAL A 164 -24.96 -9.61 -5.42
C VAL A 164 -25.18 -11.09 -5.70
N VAL A 165 -25.85 -11.77 -4.77
CA VAL A 165 -26.15 -13.20 -4.84
C VAL A 165 -27.66 -13.34 -5.00
N PHE A 166 -28.09 -13.81 -6.17
CA PHE A 166 -29.49 -14.08 -6.45
C PHE A 166 -29.86 -15.52 -6.07
N ILE A 167 -30.95 -15.66 -5.32
CA ILE A 167 -31.45 -16.94 -4.83
C ILE A 167 -32.95 -16.97 -5.04
N PRO A 168 -33.52 -17.92 -5.82
CA PRO A 168 -34.92 -17.87 -6.22
C PRO A 168 -35.94 -17.76 -5.08
N LYS A 169 -35.59 -18.23 -3.88
CA LYS A 169 -36.41 -18.10 -2.68
C LYS A 169 -35.55 -18.30 -1.44
N PHE A 170 -35.70 -17.45 -0.43
CA PHE A 170 -35.08 -17.70 0.87
C PHE A 170 -35.79 -18.83 1.62
N GLY A 171 -35.11 -19.96 1.81
CA GLY A 171 -35.52 -21.00 2.76
C GLY A 171 -35.26 -20.61 4.23
N ASN A 172 -35.88 -21.33 5.17
CA ASN A 172 -35.86 -21.00 6.61
C ASN A 172 -34.45 -20.83 7.22
N ASN A 173 -33.45 -21.59 6.73
CA ASN A 173 -32.06 -21.53 7.20
C ASN A 173 -31.08 -21.01 6.14
N GLU A 174 -31.59 -20.57 4.99
CA GLU A 174 -30.74 -20.27 3.84
C GLU A 174 -29.92 -19.01 4.07
N ILE A 175 -30.52 -17.95 4.61
CA ILE A 175 -29.81 -16.70 4.96
C ILE A 175 -28.70 -16.95 5.98
N GLN A 176 -28.93 -17.80 6.99
CA GLN A 176 -27.90 -18.12 7.98
C GLN A 176 -26.70 -18.78 7.33
N ASN A 177 -26.93 -19.75 6.43
CA ASN A 177 -25.87 -20.42 5.70
C ASN A 177 -25.13 -19.47 4.75
N LEU A 178 -25.84 -18.54 4.12
CA LEU A 178 -25.23 -17.53 3.26
C LEU A 178 -24.34 -16.57 4.05
N PHE A 179 -24.81 -16.07 5.20
CA PHE A 179 -24.00 -15.24 6.09
C PHE A 179 -22.74 -15.97 6.52
N LYS A 180 -22.86 -17.24 6.91
CA LYS A 180 -21.72 -18.07 7.27
C LYS A 180 -20.71 -18.21 6.11
N LYS A 181 -21.16 -18.61 4.92
CA LYS A 181 -20.31 -18.75 3.74
C LYS A 181 -19.67 -17.43 3.31
N SER A 182 -20.37 -16.32 3.51
CA SER A 182 -19.92 -15.02 3.04
C SER A 182 -18.71 -14.50 3.79
N PHE A 183 -18.45 -14.96 5.01
CA PHE A 183 -17.18 -14.70 5.71
C PHE A 183 -15.97 -15.05 4.89
N GLU A 184 -16.04 -16.17 4.16
CA GLU A 184 -14.95 -16.66 3.34
C GLU A 184 -14.67 -15.72 2.16
N LEU A 185 -15.69 -14.97 1.72
CA LEU A 185 -15.63 -14.04 0.60
C LEU A 185 -15.36 -12.57 0.99
N LEU A 186 -15.52 -12.21 2.27
CA LEU A 186 -15.20 -10.87 2.78
C LEU A 186 -13.75 -10.43 2.51
N PRO A 187 -12.72 -11.30 2.43
CA PRO A 187 -11.41 -10.88 1.95
C PRO A 187 -11.42 -10.26 0.55
N LYS A 188 -12.33 -10.71 -0.34
CA LYS A 188 -12.41 -10.29 -1.75
C LYS A 188 -13.44 -9.17 -2.01
N TYR A 189 -14.50 -9.12 -1.20
CA TYR A 189 -15.62 -8.19 -1.35
C TYR A 189 -15.90 -7.41 -0.05
N ASP A 190 -16.20 -6.13 -0.19
CA ASP A 190 -16.54 -5.28 0.96
C ASP A 190 -17.98 -5.47 1.41
N THR A 191 -18.90 -5.60 0.45
CA THR A 191 -20.32 -5.88 0.72
C THR A 191 -20.84 -6.99 -0.17
N ILE A 192 -21.57 -7.92 0.43
CA ILE A 192 -22.26 -9.00 -0.28
C ILE A 192 -23.75 -8.87 0.01
N PHE A 193 -24.55 -8.66 -1.04
CA PHE A 193 -26.00 -8.55 -0.99
C PHE A 193 -26.65 -9.88 -1.38
N PHE A 194 -27.75 -10.24 -0.72
CA PHE A 194 -28.56 -11.41 -1.04
C PHE A 194 -29.96 -10.95 -1.41
N ILE A 195 -30.46 -11.42 -2.56
CA ILE A 195 -31.75 -11.04 -3.12
C ILE A 195 -32.55 -12.28 -3.53
N ASP A 196 -33.87 -12.23 -3.30
CA ASP A 196 -34.82 -13.27 -3.76
C ASP A 196 -35.73 -12.82 -4.90
N SER A 197 -35.76 -11.52 -5.21
CA SER A 197 -36.56 -10.96 -6.29
C SER A 197 -35.83 -11.04 -7.64
N LYS A 198 -36.50 -11.68 -8.62
CA LYS A 198 -36.01 -11.75 -10.00
C LYS A 198 -35.93 -10.37 -10.65
N GLU A 199 -36.85 -9.47 -10.32
CA GLU A 199 -36.87 -8.09 -10.84
C GLU A 199 -35.63 -7.32 -10.37
N ILE A 200 -35.23 -7.49 -9.10
CA ILE A 200 -34.00 -6.90 -8.57
C ILE A 200 -32.77 -7.49 -9.27
N ALA A 201 -32.75 -8.81 -9.51
CA ALA A 201 -31.65 -9.47 -10.19
C ALA A 201 -31.49 -8.98 -11.64
N GLU A 202 -32.60 -8.85 -12.37
CA GLU A 202 -32.63 -8.28 -13.72
C GLU A 202 -32.15 -6.83 -13.71
N PHE A 203 -32.61 -6.02 -12.75
CA PHE A 203 -32.15 -4.64 -12.59
C PHE A 203 -30.64 -4.53 -12.35
N VAL A 204 -30.10 -5.29 -11.40
CA VAL A 204 -28.65 -5.31 -11.12
C VAL A 204 -27.86 -5.76 -12.35
N SER A 205 -28.34 -6.80 -13.04
CA SER A 205 -27.70 -7.32 -14.25
C SER A 205 -27.71 -6.32 -15.40
N GLN A 206 -28.77 -5.51 -15.54
CA GLN A 206 -28.86 -4.45 -16.55
C GLN A 206 -27.91 -3.31 -16.24
N LYS A 207 -27.80 -2.93 -14.97
CA LYS A 207 -26.96 -1.81 -14.52
C LYS A 207 -25.47 -2.12 -14.57
N ARG A 208 -25.08 -3.39 -14.39
CA ARG A 208 -23.67 -3.88 -14.44
C ARG A 208 -22.71 -3.19 -13.47
N LEU A 209 -23.22 -2.45 -12.47
CA LEU A 209 -22.42 -1.78 -11.46
C LEU A 209 -21.93 -2.76 -10.38
N PHE A 210 -22.74 -3.76 -10.04
CA PHE A 210 -22.35 -4.85 -9.15
C PHE A 210 -22.28 -6.17 -9.89
N ARG A 211 -21.33 -7.03 -9.50
CA ARG A 211 -21.26 -8.40 -10.02
C ARG A 211 -22.43 -9.18 -9.41
N ILE A 212 -23.24 -9.80 -10.27
CA ILE A 212 -24.32 -10.70 -9.86
C ILE A 212 -23.92 -12.15 -10.13
N ILE A 213 -24.21 -13.02 -9.18
CA ILE A 213 -24.04 -14.47 -9.29
C ILE A 213 -25.28 -15.18 -8.77
N ASP A 214 -25.45 -16.44 -9.14
CA ASP A 214 -26.45 -17.31 -8.53
C ASP A 214 -25.86 -18.03 -7.30
N LYS A 215 -26.68 -18.87 -6.66
CA LYS A 215 -26.28 -19.67 -5.51
C LYS A 215 -25.07 -20.58 -5.80
N ASN A 216 -25.01 -21.20 -6.97
CA ASN A 216 -23.90 -22.10 -7.34
C ASN A 216 -22.61 -21.31 -7.58
N GLY A 217 -22.72 -20.11 -8.14
CA GLY A 217 -21.61 -19.19 -8.33
C GLY A 217 -20.98 -18.75 -7.00
N LEU A 218 -21.73 -18.75 -5.89
CA LEU A 218 -21.17 -18.44 -4.57
C LEU A 218 -20.13 -19.48 -4.16
N ASP A 219 -20.48 -20.76 -4.31
CA ASP A 219 -19.59 -21.88 -3.98
C ASP A 219 -18.37 -21.92 -4.90
N GLN A 220 -18.56 -21.57 -6.18
CA GLN A 220 -17.45 -21.42 -7.13
C GLN A 220 -16.51 -20.28 -6.75
N GLU A 221 -17.02 -19.11 -6.34
CA GLU A 221 -16.15 -18.01 -5.92
C GLU A 221 -15.37 -18.34 -4.66
N ILE A 222 -15.96 -19.09 -3.73
CA ILE A 222 -15.27 -19.58 -2.54
C ILE A 222 -14.13 -20.49 -2.96
N GLN A 223 -14.40 -21.47 -3.84
CA GLN A 223 -13.38 -22.38 -4.34
C GLN A 223 -12.24 -21.65 -5.06
N ILE A 224 -12.57 -20.69 -5.94
CA ILE A 224 -11.57 -19.87 -6.64
C ILE A 224 -10.69 -19.12 -5.62
N LEU A 225 -11.30 -18.54 -4.58
CA LEU A 225 -10.54 -17.80 -3.57
C LEU A 225 -9.64 -18.73 -2.74
N GLU A 226 -10.08 -19.95 -2.43
CA GLU A 226 -9.24 -20.96 -1.79
C GLU A 226 -8.06 -21.37 -2.67
N GLU A 227 -8.29 -21.57 -3.97
CA GLU A 227 -7.24 -21.90 -4.95
C GLU A 227 -6.23 -20.76 -5.08
N GLU A 228 -6.69 -19.51 -5.20
CA GLU A 228 -5.84 -18.31 -5.18
C GLU A 228 -4.99 -18.25 -3.91
N ARG A 229 -5.57 -18.58 -2.74
CA ARG A 229 -4.86 -18.61 -1.46
C ARG A 229 -3.80 -19.71 -1.44
N LYS A 230 -4.12 -20.92 -1.89
CA LYS A 230 -3.17 -22.05 -2.01
C LYS A 230 -2.01 -21.69 -2.94
N GLN A 231 -2.30 -21.05 -4.07
CA GLN A 231 -1.29 -20.58 -5.01
C GLN A 231 -0.37 -19.53 -4.38
N LYS A 232 -0.92 -18.53 -3.67
CA LYS A 232 -0.13 -17.51 -2.95
C LYS A 232 0.78 -18.12 -1.89
N ILE A 233 0.27 -19.08 -1.12
CA ILE A 233 1.06 -19.80 -0.11
C ILE A 233 2.19 -20.58 -0.78
N THR A 234 1.89 -21.32 -1.85
CA THR A 234 2.89 -22.10 -2.60
C THR A 234 3.98 -21.19 -3.16
N ASN A 235 3.61 -20.07 -3.77
CA ASN A 235 4.57 -19.09 -4.28
C ASN A 235 5.44 -18.48 -3.17
N ALA A 236 4.85 -18.20 -2.00
CA ALA A 236 5.60 -17.69 -0.85
C ALA A 236 6.59 -18.73 -0.31
N ILE A 237 6.18 -20.01 -0.22
CA ILE A 237 7.06 -21.12 0.16
C ILE A 237 8.21 -21.24 -0.84
N SER A 238 7.94 -21.31 -2.15
CA SER A 238 8.99 -21.39 -3.16
C SER A 238 9.96 -20.20 -3.11
N ARG A 239 9.48 -19.00 -2.77
CA ARG A 239 10.34 -17.82 -2.61
C ARG A 239 11.28 -17.98 -1.41
N LEU A 240 10.72 -18.38 -0.26
CA LEU A 240 11.50 -18.59 0.97
C LEU A 240 12.52 -19.72 0.81
N GLU A 241 12.18 -20.79 0.10
CA GLU A 241 13.11 -21.89 -0.22
C GLU A 241 14.28 -21.41 -1.08
N ARG A 242 14.02 -20.60 -2.12
CA ARG A 242 15.09 -20.00 -2.93
C ARG A 242 15.98 -19.05 -2.14
N GLU A 243 15.40 -18.25 -1.25
CA GLU A 243 16.18 -17.37 -0.37
C GLU A 243 17.07 -18.18 0.57
N LYS A 244 16.56 -19.29 1.12
CA LYS A 244 17.35 -20.22 1.92
C LYS A 244 18.51 -20.81 1.13
N GLU A 245 18.27 -21.34 -0.08
CA GLU A 245 19.32 -21.88 -0.94
C GLU A 245 20.40 -20.83 -1.25
N LYS A 246 20.00 -19.60 -1.57
CA LYS A 246 20.92 -18.50 -1.82
C LYS A 246 21.80 -18.19 -0.60
N LEU A 247 21.21 -18.16 0.60
CA LEU A 247 21.94 -17.96 1.85
C LEU A 247 22.94 -19.09 2.13
N GLU A 248 22.56 -20.34 1.86
CA GLU A 248 23.46 -21.50 2.01
C GLU A 248 24.65 -21.42 1.03
N GLU A 249 24.43 -20.98 -0.22
CA GLU A 249 25.52 -20.75 -1.18
C GLU A 249 26.44 -19.59 -0.77
N GLU A 250 25.87 -18.47 -0.29
CA GLU A 250 26.62 -17.33 0.20
C GLU A 250 27.51 -17.73 1.39
N GLN A 251 26.94 -18.46 2.37
CA GLN A 251 27.66 -19.01 3.50
C GLN A 251 28.84 -19.88 3.05
N LYS A 252 28.61 -20.79 2.09
CA LYS A 252 29.66 -21.67 1.58
C LYS A 252 30.79 -20.89 0.91
N LYS A 253 30.46 -19.90 0.08
CA LYS A 253 31.45 -19.04 -0.59
C LYS A 253 32.28 -18.25 0.42
N GLU A 254 31.65 -17.71 1.46
CA GLU A 254 32.32 -16.96 2.51
C GLU A 254 33.27 -17.86 3.33
N LEU A 255 32.80 -19.04 3.73
CA LEU A 255 33.63 -20.03 4.43
C LEU A 255 34.84 -20.47 3.59
N ASP A 256 34.66 -20.74 2.29
CA ASP A 256 35.75 -21.12 1.41
C ASP A 256 36.76 -19.98 1.19
N ASN A 257 36.28 -18.73 1.11
CA ASN A 257 37.16 -17.57 1.05
C ASN A 257 37.99 -17.40 2.33
N LEU A 258 37.35 -17.51 3.50
CA LEU A 258 38.04 -17.45 4.79
C LEU A 258 39.07 -18.57 4.93
N LYS A 259 38.74 -19.81 4.55
CA LYS A 259 39.70 -20.93 4.54
C LYS A 259 40.91 -20.65 3.66
N LYS A 260 40.70 -20.08 2.46
CA LYS A 260 41.79 -19.70 1.55
C LYS A 260 42.68 -18.62 2.16
N GLN A 261 42.08 -17.60 2.80
CA GLN A 261 42.82 -16.54 3.47
C GLN A 261 43.64 -17.09 4.65
N ILE A 262 43.07 -17.99 5.45
CA ILE A 262 43.78 -18.66 6.55
C ILE A 262 44.97 -19.46 6.01
N ALA A 263 44.77 -20.30 4.99
CA ALA A 263 45.84 -21.10 4.41
C ALA A 263 46.98 -20.24 3.83
N GLN A 264 46.65 -19.13 3.16
CA GLN A 264 47.65 -18.17 2.68
C GLN A 264 48.39 -17.49 3.84
N GLY A 265 47.68 -17.18 4.93
CA GLY A 265 48.26 -16.64 6.16
C GLY A 265 49.25 -17.61 6.81
N GLU A 266 48.86 -18.89 6.93
CA GLU A 266 49.69 -19.97 7.48
C GLU A 266 50.96 -20.19 6.64
N GLN A 267 50.82 -20.22 5.31
CA GLN A 267 51.97 -20.35 4.41
C GLN A 267 52.95 -19.18 4.60
N LYS A 268 52.47 -17.93 4.59
CA LYS A 268 53.31 -16.76 4.81
C LYS A 268 53.96 -16.76 6.19
N HIS A 269 53.25 -17.23 7.22
CA HIS A 269 53.82 -17.36 8.56
C HIS A 269 54.98 -18.36 8.57
N SER A 270 54.83 -19.53 7.91
CA SER A 270 55.90 -20.52 7.77
C SER A 270 57.11 -19.96 7.02
N GLU A 271 56.91 -19.25 5.92
CA GLU A 271 57.98 -18.60 5.17
C GLU A 271 58.70 -17.53 6.00
N ASN A 272 57.96 -16.72 6.74
CA ASN A 272 58.53 -15.72 7.64
C ASN A 272 59.32 -16.37 8.79
N GLN A 273 58.84 -17.48 9.33
CA GLN A 273 59.55 -18.23 10.36
C GLN A 273 60.91 -18.74 9.84
N LYS A 274 60.95 -19.31 8.64
CA LYS A 274 62.22 -19.73 8.00
C LYS A 274 63.20 -18.57 7.82
N LYS A 275 62.73 -17.42 7.33
CA LYS A 275 63.55 -16.20 7.19
C LYS A 275 64.10 -15.71 8.52
N ILE A 276 63.32 -15.81 9.61
CA ILE A 276 63.76 -15.46 10.96
C ILE A 276 64.86 -16.41 11.43
N GLU A 277 64.71 -17.72 11.21
CA GLU A 277 65.70 -18.73 11.57
C GLU A 277 67.02 -18.55 10.80
N GLU A 278 66.96 -18.32 9.49
CA GLU A 278 68.11 -17.97 8.66
C GLU A 278 68.81 -16.70 9.17
N SER A 279 68.04 -15.66 9.52
CA SER A 279 68.58 -14.42 10.06
C SER A 279 69.26 -14.61 11.41
N LYS A 280 68.71 -15.47 12.29
CA LYS A 280 69.34 -15.85 13.57
C LYS A 280 70.67 -16.58 13.34
N SER A 281 70.71 -17.52 12.40
CA SER A 281 71.94 -18.25 12.02
C SER A 281 73.01 -17.30 11.45
N ASN A 282 72.60 -16.35 10.62
CA ASN A 282 73.49 -15.33 10.07
C ASN A 282 74.03 -14.40 11.17
N LEU A 283 73.20 -14.05 12.16
CA LEU A 283 73.62 -13.25 13.32
C LEU A 283 74.68 -13.99 14.15
N THR A 284 74.47 -15.28 14.45
CA THR A 284 75.45 -16.08 15.20
C THR A 284 76.77 -16.24 14.43
N SER A 285 76.69 -16.40 13.10
CA SER A 285 77.87 -16.49 12.24
C SER A 285 78.63 -15.16 12.21
N LEU A 286 77.90 -14.05 12.10
CA LEU A 286 78.47 -12.70 12.12
C LEU A 286 79.20 -12.44 13.45
N ASP A 287 78.56 -12.73 14.58
CA ASP A 287 79.17 -12.61 15.91
C ASP A 287 80.46 -13.44 16.00
N HIS A 288 80.45 -14.69 15.52
CA HIS A 288 81.63 -15.53 15.45
C HIS A 288 82.77 -14.91 14.61
N HIS A 289 82.46 -14.35 13.44
CA HIS A 289 83.47 -13.70 12.60
C HIS A 289 84.06 -12.44 13.24
N TYR A 290 83.23 -11.63 13.90
CA TYR A 290 83.69 -10.46 14.66
C TYR A 290 84.60 -10.85 15.81
N ASN A 291 84.21 -11.87 16.60
CA ASN A 291 85.00 -12.39 17.71
C ASN A 291 86.33 -12.99 17.23
N ASN A 292 86.32 -13.78 16.14
CA ASN A 292 87.52 -14.37 15.56
C ASN A 292 88.49 -13.29 15.03
N PHE A 293 87.99 -12.27 14.33
CA PHE A 293 88.80 -11.15 13.88
C PHE A 293 89.42 -10.38 15.07
N SER A 294 88.60 -10.07 16.09
CA SER A 294 89.06 -9.39 17.31
C SER A 294 90.16 -10.16 18.04
N ASN A 295 90.00 -11.49 18.20
CA ASN A 295 90.98 -12.34 18.87
C ASN A 295 92.34 -12.43 18.16
N LYS A 296 92.39 -12.18 16.85
CA LYS A 296 93.65 -12.15 16.08
C LYS A 296 94.42 -10.83 16.23
N ILE A 297 93.76 -9.74 16.64
CA ILE A 297 94.39 -8.42 16.79
C ILE A 297 95.49 -8.43 17.88
N PRO A 298 95.28 -8.97 19.10
CA PRO A 298 96.34 -9.06 20.12
C PRO A 298 97.59 -9.84 19.67
N ALA A 299 97.42 -10.86 18.82
CA ALA A 299 98.55 -11.61 18.27
C ALA A 299 99.40 -10.76 17.30
N LEU A 300 98.76 -9.91 16.50
CA LEU A 300 99.47 -8.94 15.64
C LEU A 300 100.18 -7.85 16.46
N VAL A 301 99.54 -7.36 17.52
CA VAL A 301 100.16 -6.40 18.45
C VAL A 301 101.38 -7.02 19.14
N SER A 302 101.26 -8.27 19.60
CA SER A 302 102.37 -9.01 20.20
C SER A 302 103.52 -9.23 19.22
N ALA A 303 103.21 -9.52 17.95
CA ALA A 303 104.20 -9.67 16.89
C ALA A 303 105.00 -8.38 16.65
N LEU A 304 104.37 -7.19 16.69
CA LEU A 304 105.06 -5.91 16.63
C LEU A 304 105.95 -5.66 17.85
N ASN A 305 105.44 -5.94 19.05
CA ASN A 305 106.20 -5.78 20.30
C ASN A 305 107.43 -6.71 20.37
N SER A 306 107.40 -7.85 19.67
CA SER A 306 108.52 -8.80 19.57
C SER A 306 109.59 -8.42 18.53
N GLY A 307 109.45 -7.29 17.83
CA GLY A 307 110.44 -6.77 16.87
C GLY A 307 110.27 -7.23 15.42
N LYS A 308 109.12 -7.79 15.03
CA LYS A 308 108.84 -8.10 13.61
C LYS A 308 108.73 -6.82 12.77
N HIS A 309 109.11 -6.91 11.49
CA HIS A 309 109.01 -5.79 10.54
C HIS A 309 107.56 -5.33 10.38
N LEU A 310 107.35 -4.01 10.49
CA LEU A 310 106.04 -3.37 10.40
C LEU A 310 105.28 -3.73 9.11
N GLU A 311 106.00 -3.89 8.01
CA GLU A 311 105.44 -4.22 6.70
C GLU A 311 104.77 -5.60 6.67
N GLU A 312 105.36 -6.60 7.33
CA GLU A 312 104.81 -7.96 7.39
C GLU A 312 103.53 -8.03 8.23
N VAL A 313 103.50 -7.31 9.35
CA VAL A 313 102.31 -7.24 10.21
C VAL A 313 101.20 -6.44 9.52
N THR A 314 101.55 -5.36 8.82
CA THR A 314 100.60 -4.55 8.05
C THR A 314 99.98 -5.36 6.90
N HIS A 315 100.78 -6.17 6.21
CA HIS A 315 100.27 -7.08 5.18
C HIS A 315 99.31 -8.12 5.77
N SER A 316 99.68 -8.73 6.90
CA SER A 316 98.84 -9.72 7.61
C SER A 316 97.52 -9.12 8.10
N PHE A 317 97.54 -7.89 8.61
CA PHE A 317 96.33 -7.18 9.00
C PHE A 317 95.42 -6.88 7.80
N LYS A 318 95.98 -6.38 6.70
CA LYS A 318 95.22 -6.13 5.47
C LYS A 318 94.60 -7.40 4.90
N GLN A 319 95.27 -8.54 5.01
CA GLN A 319 94.72 -9.82 4.59
C GLN A 319 93.55 -10.26 5.48
N LEU A 320 93.71 -10.19 6.81
CA LEU A 320 92.63 -10.50 7.75
C LEU A 320 91.43 -9.56 7.59
N GLU A 321 91.68 -8.29 7.31
CA GLU A 321 90.65 -7.29 7.03
C GLU A 321 89.89 -7.60 5.73
N ARG A 322 90.58 -8.04 4.68
CA ARG A 322 89.94 -8.51 3.44
C ARG A 322 89.07 -9.73 3.69
N GLU A 323 89.62 -10.76 4.34
CA GLU A 323 88.89 -12.00 4.67
C GLU A 323 87.66 -11.71 5.52
N PHE A 324 87.78 -10.85 6.54
CA PHE A 324 86.66 -10.43 7.37
C PHE A 324 85.59 -9.67 6.58
N ASN A 325 86.00 -8.73 5.72
CA ASN A 325 85.07 -7.94 4.92
C ASN A 325 84.35 -8.79 3.86
N ASP A 326 85.02 -9.80 3.30
CA ASP A 326 84.43 -10.73 2.35
C ASP A 326 83.39 -11.64 3.03
N GLU A 327 83.69 -12.21 4.19
CA GLU A 327 82.72 -13.00 4.97
C GLU A 327 81.53 -12.15 5.46
N LYS A 328 81.80 -10.92 5.92
CA LYS A 328 80.75 -9.97 6.32
C LYS A 328 79.82 -9.59 5.15
N ARG A 329 80.34 -9.49 3.92
CA ARG A 329 79.53 -9.20 2.73
C ARG A 329 78.61 -10.37 2.36
N LYS A 330 79.07 -11.61 2.51
CA LYS A 330 78.26 -12.82 2.25
C LYS A 330 77.04 -12.93 3.20
N LEU A 331 77.16 -12.42 4.42
CA LEU A 331 76.11 -12.49 5.45
C LEU A 331 75.11 -11.31 5.43
N ARG A 332 75.27 -10.33 4.53
CA ARG A 332 74.30 -9.22 4.41
C ARG A 332 73.02 -9.68 3.73
N THR A 333 72.10 -10.22 4.51
CA THR A 333 70.72 -10.42 4.07
C THR A 333 69.84 -9.32 4.64
N SER A 334 69.10 -8.63 3.77
CA SER A 334 68.05 -7.68 4.15
C SER A 334 66.88 -8.43 4.78
N LEU A 335 66.54 -8.11 6.03
CA LEU A 335 65.34 -8.62 6.71
C LEU A 335 64.10 -7.92 6.13
N GLN A 336 63.68 -8.31 4.93
CA GLN A 336 62.34 -8.01 4.43
C GLN A 336 61.43 -9.19 4.77
N ILE A 337 60.81 -9.09 5.94
CA ILE A 337 59.72 -9.97 6.35
C ILE A 337 58.50 -9.58 5.51
N SER A 338 57.86 -10.57 4.90
CA SER A 338 56.69 -10.36 4.06
C SER A 338 55.52 -10.00 4.99
N SER A 339 55.00 -8.78 4.93
CA SER A 339 53.74 -8.46 5.62
C SER A 339 52.56 -8.95 4.77
N LEU A 340 51.48 -9.34 5.44
CA LEU A 340 50.18 -9.42 4.79
C LEU A 340 49.78 -7.97 4.46
N SER A 341 49.77 -7.61 3.18
CA SER A 341 48.95 -6.48 2.76
C SER A 341 47.51 -6.87 3.04
N ASN A 342 46.91 -6.30 4.08
CA ASN A 342 45.46 -6.26 4.18
C ASN A 342 45.00 -5.55 2.91
N SER A 343 44.52 -6.31 1.92
CA SER A 343 43.68 -5.74 0.89
C SER A 343 42.54 -5.06 1.64
N ASP A 344 42.46 -3.75 1.46
CA ASP A 344 41.59 -2.83 2.16
C ASP A 344 40.34 -3.49 2.73
N ALA A 345 40.24 -3.49 4.06
CA ALA A 345 38.96 -3.46 4.74
C ALA A 345 38.28 -2.11 4.41
N ASN A 346 37.84 -1.95 3.17
CA ASN A 346 36.71 -1.10 2.80
C ASN A 346 35.42 -1.79 3.24
N ASN A 347 35.38 -2.31 4.48
CA ASN A 347 34.14 -2.44 5.21
C ASN A 347 33.81 -1.05 5.74
N ARG A 348 33.37 -0.17 4.83
CA ARG A 348 32.35 0.78 5.19
C ARG A 348 31.17 -0.07 5.65
N VAL A 349 30.97 -0.12 6.96
CA VAL A 349 29.66 -0.42 7.52
C VAL A 349 28.69 0.50 6.78
N SER A 350 27.93 -0.08 5.85
CA SER A 350 26.77 0.58 5.27
C SER A 350 25.84 0.86 6.45
N PRO A 351 25.53 2.12 6.78
CA PRO A 351 24.41 2.38 7.65
C PRO A 351 23.19 1.90 6.85
N TYR A 352 22.54 0.85 7.34
CA TYR A 352 21.17 0.44 7.01
C TYR A 352 20.63 1.09 5.72
N SER A 353 20.80 0.41 4.59
CA SER A 353 20.04 0.74 3.39
C SER A 353 18.57 0.38 3.66
N ASN A 354 17.80 1.42 3.93
CA ASN A 354 16.35 1.42 3.98
C ASN A 354 15.82 0.94 2.61
N PRO A 355 14.92 -0.04 2.51
CA PRO A 355 14.50 -0.63 1.23
C PRO A 355 13.52 0.24 0.40
N TYR A 356 13.53 1.56 0.61
CA TYR A 356 12.76 2.51 -0.20
C TYR A 356 13.66 3.67 -0.62
N GLN A 357 14.43 3.50 -1.69
CA GLN A 357 14.69 4.64 -2.56
C GLN A 357 14.93 4.22 -4.01
N ARG A 358 14.06 4.83 -4.81
CA ARG A 358 13.73 4.60 -6.21
C ARG A 358 14.77 5.29 -7.10
N ASP A 359 15.00 4.68 -8.26
CA ASP A 359 15.79 5.19 -9.37
C ASP A 359 15.63 6.69 -9.65
N SER A 360 16.76 7.37 -9.86
CA SER A 360 16.86 8.45 -10.82
C SER A 360 18.30 8.67 -11.28
N ASN A 361 18.52 8.22 -12.52
CA ASN A 361 19.58 8.49 -13.50
C ASN A 361 20.64 9.57 -13.24
N ASP A 362 21.86 9.12 -13.53
CA ASP A 362 22.99 9.82 -14.15
C ASP A 362 22.70 11.15 -14.87
N ARG A 363 23.53 12.16 -14.55
CA ARG A 363 24.30 12.92 -15.56
C ARG A 363 25.45 13.73 -14.93
N SER A 364 26.65 13.33 -15.35
CA SER A 364 27.80 14.16 -15.75
C SER A 364 28.40 15.22 -14.80
N THR A 365 29.66 14.94 -14.44
CA THR A 365 30.85 15.78 -14.70
C THR A 365 30.87 17.22 -14.18
N GLU A 366 31.73 17.51 -13.20
CA GLU A 366 32.75 18.57 -13.32
C GLU A 366 33.78 18.58 -12.16
N ARG A 367 35.06 18.72 -12.55
CA ARG A 367 36.18 19.26 -11.74
C ARG A 367 35.76 20.65 -11.22
N SER A 368 36.19 21.20 -10.09
CA SER A 368 37.56 21.36 -9.60
C SER A 368 37.49 22.04 -8.21
N THR A 369 38.50 21.77 -7.38
CA THR A 369 39.12 22.66 -6.37
C THR A 369 38.36 23.90 -5.86
N GLU A 370 38.14 23.96 -4.55
CA GLU A 370 38.59 25.12 -3.75
C GLU A 370 38.60 24.80 -2.24
N ARG A 371 39.76 25.08 -1.63
CA ARG A 371 39.91 25.26 -0.18
C ARG A 371 39.13 26.50 0.24
N SER A 372 38.44 26.46 1.38
CA SER A 372 38.44 27.56 2.36
C SER A 372 37.42 27.27 3.46
N ASP A 373 37.94 27.29 4.68
CA ASP A 373 37.27 27.48 5.96
C ASP A 373 35.83 28.03 5.94
N LYS A 374 34.93 27.34 6.65
CA LYS A 374 33.89 27.97 7.48
C LYS A 374 33.31 26.98 8.47
N ASN A 375 34.04 26.78 9.57
CA ASN A 375 33.45 26.39 10.84
C ASN A 375 32.62 27.59 11.35
N ARG A 376 31.39 27.74 10.86
CA ARG A 376 30.40 28.66 11.46
C ARG A 376 29.00 28.32 10.98
N ASN A 377 28.09 28.19 11.96
CA ASN A 377 26.63 28.37 11.87
C ASN A 377 25.71 27.14 12.05
N PHE A 378 26.18 26.03 12.62
CA PHE A 378 25.24 25.00 13.08
C PHE A 378 24.37 25.49 14.26
N GLY A 379 24.95 26.29 15.16
CA GLY A 379 24.22 26.88 16.29
C GLY A 379 23.18 27.94 15.87
N THR A 380 23.49 28.75 14.86
CA THR A 380 22.57 29.80 14.38
C THR A 380 21.36 29.21 13.66
N LEU A 381 21.55 28.14 12.88
CA LEU A 381 20.44 27.42 12.24
C LEU A 381 19.54 26.69 13.26
N ALA A 382 20.13 26.12 14.31
CA ALA A 382 19.36 25.51 15.39
C ALA A 382 18.50 26.53 16.15
N ILE A 383 19.04 27.72 16.44
CA ILE A 383 18.31 28.81 17.10
C ILE A 383 17.17 29.33 16.21
N ILE A 384 17.40 29.49 14.92
CA ILE A 384 16.36 29.89 13.96
C ILE A 384 15.24 28.85 13.90
N SER A 385 15.58 27.56 13.90
CA SER A 385 14.59 26.47 13.89
C SER A 385 13.71 26.45 15.15
N ILE A 386 14.28 26.76 16.32
CA ILE A 386 13.54 26.86 17.58
C ILE A 386 12.59 28.06 17.57
N ILE A 387 13.04 29.22 17.05
CA ILE A 387 12.22 30.43 16.95
C ILE A 387 11.04 30.21 15.99
N ILE A 388 11.26 29.55 14.85
CA ILE A 388 10.20 29.22 13.89
C ILE A 388 9.17 28.27 14.51
N ASN A 389 9.61 27.27 15.28
CA ASN A 389 8.69 26.36 15.98
C ASN A 389 7.87 27.09 17.05
N LEU A 390 8.48 27.99 17.82
CA LEU A 390 7.76 28.80 18.80
C LEU A 390 6.74 29.73 18.15
N LEU A 391 7.06 30.31 17.00
CA LEU A 391 6.11 31.10 16.19
C LEU A 391 4.98 30.23 15.64
N PHE A 392 5.24 28.99 15.24
CA PHE A 392 4.22 28.07 14.75
C PHE A 392 3.25 27.64 15.85
N VAL A 393 3.78 27.28 17.02
CA VAL A 393 2.95 26.92 18.19
C VAL A 393 2.19 28.15 18.67
N GLY A 394 2.84 29.32 18.77
CA GLY A 394 2.17 30.57 19.14
C GLY A 394 1.08 30.98 18.15
N GLY A 395 1.35 30.89 16.85
CA GLY A 395 0.42 31.22 15.78
C GLY A 395 -0.79 30.29 15.75
N THR A 396 -0.59 28.98 15.89
CA THR A 396 -1.69 28.00 15.94
C THR A 396 -2.53 28.17 17.21
N THR A 397 -1.92 28.44 18.36
CA THR A 397 -2.65 28.70 19.61
C THR A 397 -3.44 30.00 19.54
N TYR A 398 -2.88 31.06 18.94
CA TYR A 398 -3.57 32.33 18.70
C TYR A 398 -4.75 32.17 17.72
N PHE A 399 -4.56 31.43 16.63
CA PHE A 399 -5.63 31.15 15.66
C PHE A 399 -6.76 30.32 16.29
N TYR A 400 -6.40 29.34 17.12
CA TYR A 400 -7.36 28.55 17.87
C TYR A 400 -8.14 29.40 18.88
N PHE A 401 -7.50 30.32 19.61
CA PHE A 401 -8.22 31.17 20.56
C PHE A 401 -9.03 32.31 19.90
N MET A 402 -8.57 32.88 18.78
CA MET A 402 -9.26 33.99 18.11
C MET A 402 -10.40 33.57 17.19
N HIS A 403 -10.50 32.29 16.80
CA HIS A 403 -11.54 31.81 15.89
C HIS A 403 -12.45 30.73 16.50
N TYR A 404 -12.33 30.45 17.81
CA TYR A 404 -13.13 29.42 18.48
C TYR A 404 -14.21 29.97 19.42
N GLU A 405 -14.37 31.29 19.56
CA GLU A 405 -15.53 31.89 20.25
C GLU A 405 -16.22 32.97 19.39
N GLU A 406 -17.26 32.56 18.68
CA GLU A 406 -18.63 33.13 18.68
C GLU A 406 -19.40 32.56 17.46
N VAL A 407 -19.91 31.34 17.58
CA VAL A 407 -21.11 30.96 16.81
C VAL A 407 -22.30 31.33 17.68
N LYS A 408 -22.69 32.61 17.67
CA LYS A 408 -24.00 33.03 18.16
C LYS A 408 -25.06 32.46 17.23
N GLU A 409 -26.07 31.83 17.82
CA GLU A 409 -27.28 31.37 17.14
C GLU A 409 -27.88 32.51 16.31
N MET A 410 -27.87 32.36 14.98
CA MET A 410 -28.71 33.16 14.11
C MET A 410 -30.09 32.53 14.03
N VAL A 411 -31.05 33.20 14.65
CA VAL A 411 -32.48 33.05 14.39
C VAL A 411 -32.73 33.24 12.89
N PRO A 412 -33.48 32.36 12.20
CA PRO A 412 -33.74 32.53 10.78
C PRO A 412 -34.61 33.76 10.53
N GLN A 413 -34.06 34.77 9.86
CA GLN A 413 -34.86 35.77 9.15
C GLN A 413 -35.28 35.19 7.80
N GLU A 414 -36.57 35.33 7.47
CA GLU A 414 -37.09 35.12 6.13
C GLU A 414 -36.34 35.99 5.14
N ILE A 415 -35.57 35.36 4.26
CA ILE A 415 -35.06 36.00 3.05
C ILE A 415 -35.94 35.55 1.91
N ILE A 416 -36.84 36.44 1.49
CA ILE A 416 -37.41 36.43 0.15
C ILE A 416 -36.25 36.76 -0.78
N THR A 417 -35.75 35.75 -1.51
CA THR A 417 -34.86 35.97 -2.66
C THR A 417 -35.63 35.60 -3.91
N GLU A 418 -35.85 36.61 -4.75
CA GLU A 418 -36.43 36.49 -6.09
C GLU A 418 -35.61 35.52 -6.94
N GLU A 419 -36.31 34.66 -7.67
CA GLU A 419 -35.75 33.74 -8.66
C GLU A 419 -34.98 34.52 -9.74
N PRO A 420 -33.74 34.11 -10.11
CA PRO A 420 -33.28 34.37 -11.45
C PRO A 420 -34.01 33.39 -12.37
N THR A 421 -34.91 33.91 -13.19
CA THR A 421 -35.45 33.24 -14.37
C THR A 421 -34.28 32.79 -15.25
N ILE A 422 -33.91 31.51 -15.16
CA ILE A 422 -33.07 30.86 -16.16
C ILE A 422 -34.02 30.26 -17.18
N GLU A 423 -33.99 30.83 -18.39
CA GLU A 423 -34.58 30.26 -19.59
C GLU A 423 -34.23 28.77 -19.69
N LYS A 424 -35.28 27.95 -19.79
CA LYS A 424 -35.20 26.56 -20.24
C LYS A 424 -34.50 26.51 -21.59
N ASN A 425 -33.23 26.13 -21.58
CA ASN A 425 -32.65 25.41 -22.71
C ASN A 425 -32.86 23.92 -22.49
N THR A 426 -33.81 23.40 -23.27
CA THR A 426 -34.13 22.00 -23.46
C THR A 426 -32.91 21.22 -23.98
N ASP A 427 -32.79 19.97 -23.52
CA ASP A 427 -31.88 18.91 -23.93
C ASP A 427 -30.41 18.98 -23.48
N VAL A 428 -30.19 18.71 -22.19
CA VAL A 428 -28.95 18.10 -21.71
C VAL A 428 -29.28 16.74 -21.14
N ALA A 429 -29.13 15.69 -21.96
CA ALA A 429 -29.02 14.34 -21.45
C ALA A 429 -27.81 14.28 -20.50
N GLU A 430 -28.04 14.01 -19.22
CA GLU A 430 -26.99 13.82 -18.22
C GLU A 430 -26.02 12.72 -18.68
N SER A 431 -24.71 12.95 -18.51
CA SER A 431 -23.71 11.94 -18.85
C SER A 431 -23.91 10.69 -18.01
N LYS A 432 -23.98 9.52 -18.63
CA LYS A 432 -24.13 8.23 -17.94
C LYS A 432 -22.80 7.67 -17.41
N LEU A 433 -21.67 8.33 -17.69
CA LEU A 433 -20.35 7.88 -17.26
C LEU A 433 -20.14 8.03 -15.74
N ASN A 434 -19.62 6.98 -15.10
CA ASN A 434 -19.26 6.96 -13.69
C ASN A 434 -17.85 6.37 -13.48
N PRO A 435 -16.88 7.09 -12.91
CA PRO A 435 -16.99 8.47 -12.44
C PRO A 435 -17.21 9.46 -13.57
N LEU A 436 -17.87 10.59 -13.29
CA LEU A 436 -18.04 11.66 -14.26
C LEU A 436 -16.66 12.17 -14.69
N PRO A 437 -16.37 12.30 -16.00
CA PRO A 437 -15.12 12.84 -16.48
C PRO A 437 -14.83 14.21 -15.85
N ASN A 438 -13.67 14.34 -15.21
CA ASN A 438 -13.27 15.57 -14.50
C ASN A 438 -12.12 16.32 -15.21
N ASP A 439 -11.61 15.76 -16.31
CA ASP A 439 -10.70 16.42 -17.24
C ASP A 439 -10.85 15.81 -18.64
N PHE A 440 -10.13 16.36 -19.61
CA PHE A 440 -9.91 15.74 -20.92
C PHE A 440 -8.46 15.27 -21.02
N ALA A 441 -8.20 14.22 -21.81
CA ALA A 441 -6.85 13.70 -21.98
C ALA A 441 -5.90 14.79 -22.53
N LYS A 442 -5.02 15.36 -21.69
CA LYS A 442 -4.01 16.36 -22.06
C LYS A 442 -2.63 15.71 -22.04
N ASP A 443 -2.00 15.53 -23.20
CA ASP A 443 -0.55 15.69 -23.37
C ASP A 443 -0.15 15.64 -24.87
N GLU A 444 0.97 16.28 -25.22
CA GLU A 444 1.57 16.25 -26.57
C GLU A 444 2.06 14.85 -26.98
N ASN A 445 2.18 13.92 -26.04
CA ASN A 445 2.39 12.49 -26.30
C ASN A 445 1.10 11.72 -26.67
N ASN A 446 -0.09 12.29 -26.42
CA ASN A 446 -1.38 11.73 -26.88
C ASN A 446 -1.82 12.31 -28.24
N LYS A 447 -1.40 13.53 -28.59
CA LYS A 447 -1.67 14.14 -29.90
C LYS A 447 -1.06 13.37 -31.08
N LYS A 448 -0.06 12.52 -30.85
CA LYS A 448 0.58 11.68 -31.87
C LYS A 448 0.16 10.21 -31.86
N LEU A 449 -0.80 9.80 -31.03
CA LEU A 449 -1.07 8.37 -30.80
C LEU A 449 -2.51 7.90 -31.04
N ILE A 450 -3.40 8.72 -31.59
CA ILE A 450 -4.79 8.28 -31.80
C ILE A 450 -5.29 8.55 -33.23
N LEU A 451 -4.80 9.55 -33.96
CA LEU A 451 -5.36 9.90 -35.26
C LEU A 451 -4.80 9.10 -36.45
N ASP A 452 -3.54 8.65 -36.39
CA ASP A 452 -2.89 8.01 -37.55
C ASP A 452 -3.31 6.54 -37.77
N LEU A 453 -3.91 5.90 -36.76
CA LEU A 453 -4.47 4.54 -36.85
C LEU A 453 -5.96 4.53 -37.20
N LEU A 454 -6.63 5.69 -37.13
CA LEU A 454 -8.03 5.84 -37.46
C LEU A 454 -8.16 6.22 -38.94
N VAL A 455 -8.83 5.36 -39.71
CA VAL A 455 -9.13 5.63 -41.12
C VAL A 455 -10.50 6.31 -41.19
N GLU A 456 -10.53 7.54 -41.70
CA GLU A 456 -11.76 8.28 -41.95
C GLU A 456 -12.69 7.49 -42.88
N ASN A 457 -14.00 7.54 -42.61
CA ASN A 457 -15.06 6.82 -43.33
C ASN A 457 -15.01 5.28 -43.25
N ASN A 458 -14.09 4.70 -42.46
CA ASN A 458 -13.96 3.25 -42.32
C ASN A 458 -13.86 2.77 -40.86
N THR A 459 -13.76 3.69 -39.89
CA THR A 459 -13.62 3.34 -38.48
C THR A 459 -14.91 3.64 -37.73
N ASN A 460 -15.52 2.60 -37.14
CA ASN A 460 -16.70 2.74 -36.29
C ASN A 460 -16.30 3.23 -34.88
N ILE A 461 -17.26 3.79 -34.14
CA ILE A 461 -17.08 4.30 -32.79
C ILE A 461 -16.54 3.22 -31.83
N GLU A 462 -16.99 1.97 -31.93
CA GLU A 462 -16.55 0.91 -31.01
C GLU A 462 -15.05 0.63 -31.21
N LYS A 463 -14.59 0.59 -32.46
CA LYS A 463 -13.17 0.43 -32.80
C LYS A 463 -12.34 1.63 -32.34
N THR A 464 -12.93 2.83 -32.37
CA THR A 464 -12.30 4.05 -31.87
C THR A 464 -12.13 3.99 -30.34
N VAL A 465 -13.16 3.54 -29.62
CA VAL A 465 -13.10 3.36 -28.16
C VAL A 465 -12.10 2.27 -27.78
N GLU A 466 -12.06 1.15 -28.50
CA GLU A 466 -11.08 0.09 -28.26
C GLU A 466 -9.63 0.59 -28.42
N LEU A 467 -9.35 1.34 -29.48
CA LEU A 467 -8.04 1.97 -29.69
C LEU A 467 -7.69 2.96 -28.57
N ILE A 468 -8.66 3.78 -28.11
CA ILE A 468 -8.46 4.68 -26.98
C ILE A 468 -8.08 3.88 -25.72
N PHE A 469 -8.77 2.77 -25.45
CA PHE A 469 -8.52 1.94 -24.27
C PHE A 469 -7.20 1.16 -24.35
N GLU A 470 -6.81 0.68 -25.53
CA GLU A 470 -5.50 0.04 -25.73
C GLU A 470 -4.34 0.99 -25.48
N LYS A 471 -4.46 2.24 -25.93
CA LYS A 471 -3.39 3.22 -25.81
C LYS A 471 -3.40 3.99 -24.50
N ASN A 472 -4.55 4.12 -23.84
CA ASN A 472 -4.70 4.82 -22.57
C ASN A 472 -5.17 3.86 -21.48
N LYS A 473 -4.20 3.21 -20.82
CA LYS A 473 -4.48 2.28 -19.72
C LYS A 473 -5.32 2.92 -18.61
N ILE A 474 -5.09 4.20 -18.30
CA ILE A 474 -5.85 4.92 -17.25
C ILE A 474 -7.33 5.09 -17.65
N ILE A 475 -7.60 5.47 -18.89
CA ILE A 475 -8.98 5.57 -19.40
C ILE A 475 -9.65 4.20 -19.39
N LYS A 476 -8.93 3.17 -19.85
CA LYS A 476 -9.41 1.80 -19.85
C LYS A 476 -9.74 1.31 -18.44
N ASP A 477 -8.85 1.49 -17.48
CA ASP A 477 -9.04 0.97 -16.13
C ASP A 477 -10.30 1.59 -15.47
N VAL A 478 -10.64 2.84 -15.80
CA VAL A 478 -11.83 3.56 -15.31
C VAL A 478 -13.10 3.17 -16.08
N TYR A 479 -13.05 3.14 -17.42
CA TYR A 479 -14.25 3.06 -18.26
C TYR A 479 -14.39 1.75 -19.06
N GLN A 480 -13.52 0.75 -18.88
CA GLN A 480 -13.55 -0.52 -19.64
C GLN A 480 -14.89 -1.26 -19.57
N PHE A 481 -15.65 -1.06 -18.49
CA PHE A 481 -16.95 -1.69 -18.28
C PHE A 481 -18.14 -0.81 -18.73
N GLN A 482 -17.87 0.39 -19.24
CA GLN A 482 -18.85 1.38 -19.70
C GLN A 482 -18.59 1.78 -21.16
N LYS A 483 -18.20 0.83 -22.02
CA LYS A 483 -17.82 1.08 -23.42
C LYS A 483 -18.90 1.84 -24.21
N ASP A 484 -20.16 1.43 -24.05
CA ASP A 484 -21.28 1.99 -24.81
C ASP A 484 -21.59 3.42 -24.34
N ASP A 485 -21.63 3.66 -23.03
CA ASP A 485 -21.81 4.99 -22.45
C ASP A 485 -20.62 5.91 -22.77
N TYR A 486 -19.41 5.36 -22.82
CA TYR A 486 -18.20 6.08 -23.21
C TYR A 486 -18.23 6.47 -24.69
N ALA A 487 -18.75 5.60 -25.56
CA ALA A 487 -18.96 5.89 -26.97
C ALA A 487 -19.99 7.03 -27.17
N GLU A 488 -21.10 6.99 -26.44
CA GLU A 488 -22.12 8.06 -26.46
C GLU A 488 -21.54 9.41 -26.00
N GLU A 489 -20.81 9.41 -24.89
CA GLU A 489 -20.17 10.62 -24.39
C GLU A 489 -19.06 11.13 -25.33
N LEU A 490 -18.29 10.24 -25.95
CA LEU A 490 -17.24 10.62 -26.90
C LEU A 490 -17.82 11.31 -28.14
N ILE A 491 -18.96 10.84 -28.67
CA ILE A 491 -19.68 11.49 -29.77
C ILE A 491 -20.21 12.85 -29.30
N LYS A 492 -20.84 12.90 -28.13
CA LYS A 492 -21.42 14.12 -27.55
C LYS A 492 -20.37 15.22 -27.37
N GLN A 493 -19.18 14.86 -26.91
CA GLN A 493 -18.07 15.80 -26.70
C GLN A 493 -17.35 16.18 -28.01
N ASN A 494 -17.54 15.42 -29.10
CA ASN A 494 -16.90 15.65 -30.41
C ASN A 494 -17.92 15.59 -31.57
N PRO A 495 -18.89 16.53 -31.64
CA PRO A 495 -20.00 16.47 -32.59
C PRO A 495 -19.58 16.56 -34.07
N GLY A 496 -18.36 17.02 -34.36
CA GLY A 496 -17.81 17.10 -35.73
C GLY A 496 -16.95 15.89 -36.14
N ALA A 497 -16.68 14.95 -35.23
CA ALA A 497 -15.79 13.82 -35.51
C ALA A 497 -16.52 12.62 -36.12
N PHE A 498 -17.78 12.39 -35.76
CA PHE A 498 -18.56 11.21 -36.16
C PHE A 498 -19.83 11.59 -36.93
N GLY A 499 -20.18 10.79 -37.94
CA GLY A 499 -21.44 10.90 -38.67
C GLY A 499 -22.63 10.32 -37.90
N SER A 500 -23.84 10.52 -38.43
CA SER A 500 -25.08 9.93 -37.89
C SER A 500 -25.08 8.40 -37.83
N ASN A 501 -24.21 7.76 -38.62
CA ASN A 501 -23.95 6.33 -38.63
C ASN A 501 -22.88 5.87 -37.63
N LYS A 502 -22.44 6.74 -36.71
CA LYS A 502 -21.35 6.50 -35.73
C LYS A 502 -19.98 6.17 -36.36
N ILE A 503 -19.79 6.45 -37.64
CA ILE A 503 -18.51 6.29 -38.34
C ILE A 503 -17.70 7.58 -38.21
N LEU A 504 -16.41 7.46 -37.96
CA LEU A 504 -15.48 8.58 -37.90
C LEU A 504 -15.36 9.26 -39.28
N GLN A 505 -15.71 10.55 -39.36
CA GLN A 505 -15.68 11.33 -40.60
C GLN A 505 -14.49 12.30 -40.66
N LYS A 506 -14.11 12.91 -39.53
CA LYS A 506 -13.01 13.88 -39.45
C LYS A 506 -12.16 13.59 -38.23
N LYS A 507 -10.99 13.00 -38.46
CA LYS A 507 -10.10 12.60 -37.37
C LYS A 507 -9.63 13.82 -36.55
N ASP A 508 -9.36 14.94 -37.23
CA ASP A 508 -8.87 16.18 -36.60
C ASP A 508 -9.91 16.86 -35.69
N SER A 509 -11.17 16.42 -35.74
CA SER A 509 -12.25 16.90 -34.87
C SER A 509 -12.39 16.11 -33.56
N LEU A 510 -11.60 15.04 -33.35
CA LEU A 510 -11.57 14.23 -32.13
C LEU A 510 -10.59 14.84 -31.11
N LEU A 511 -11.00 15.92 -30.45
CA LEU A 511 -10.13 16.71 -29.56
C LEU A 511 -10.43 16.49 -28.07
N LYS A 512 -11.67 16.14 -27.73
CA LYS A 512 -12.16 16.04 -26.34
C LYS A 512 -12.37 14.59 -25.96
N ILE A 513 -11.31 13.91 -25.56
CA ILE A 513 -11.38 12.52 -25.07
C ILE A 513 -11.67 12.55 -23.56
N PRO A 514 -12.83 12.05 -23.08
CA PRO A 514 -13.19 12.10 -21.67
C PRO A 514 -12.20 11.35 -20.77
N PHE A 515 -11.77 11.99 -19.68
CA PHE A 515 -10.76 11.49 -18.75
C PHE A 515 -11.20 11.66 -17.29
N PHE A 516 -10.74 10.76 -16.41
CA PHE A 516 -10.94 10.89 -14.97
C PHE A 516 -9.64 10.71 -14.21
N LEU A 517 -9.27 11.72 -13.43
CA LEU A 517 -8.15 11.69 -12.49
C LEU A 517 -8.66 11.40 -11.08
N LEU A 518 -8.16 10.33 -10.48
CA LEU A 518 -8.18 10.14 -9.03
C LEU A 518 -7.32 11.24 -8.41
N ARG A 519 -7.93 12.23 -7.76
CA ARG A 519 -7.25 13.27 -6.99
C ARG A 519 -6.97 12.82 -5.57
#